data_AF-A0A8C5EM95-F1
#
_entry.id   AF-A0A8C5EM95-F1
#
_cell.length_a   1.000
_cell.length_b   1.000
_cell.length_c   1.000
_cell.angle_alpha   90.00
_cell.angle_beta   90.00
_cell.angle_gamma   90.00
#
_symmetry.space_group_name_H-M   'P 1'
#
loop_
_entity.id
_entity.type
_entity.pdbx_description
1 polymer ?
#
loop_
_entity_poly.entity_id
_entity_poly.type
_entity_poly.pdbx_seq_one_letter_code
_entity_poly.pdbx_strand_id
1 'polypeptide(L)'
;DFSLLPTFFVCRLIQFPPPPLKGGITVTMEDLQCLDNGQFLNDVIIDFYLKYLLQKASAAVAERSHIFSSFFYKQLTRRDNRQRRHQRVKTWTRHVDIFKKDFLFVPVNQEAHWYLVVICFPGLDEPMVEELGGDRETGASLQGEEEETRGCTNRTDVAESPPAPTHSDGADTQSGMIYELVLIIFPLIFDDYASFCVYRPCILIMDSLKLSLHERVFKLLREYLQSEWEVRRGSQREFGPDQMKSSHCRVPLQDNSSDCGLYLLQYVECFLKDPVAHFELPLSLEKWFPRQQVRRKREEIRDLILYLYRHQNLENPPLDHFFTHSCHCAYDDSLHF
;
A
#
# COMPACT_ATOMS: atom_id res chain seq x y z
N ASP A 1 54.80 -4.40 4.90
CA ASP A 1 54.35 -3.85 3.61
C ASP A 1 52.84 -4.06 3.52
N PHE A 2 52.06 -3.04 3.85
CA PHE A 2 50.60 -3.10 4.08
C PHE A 2 49.81 -2.84 2.79
N SER A 3 50.30 -3.31 1.65
CA SER A 3 49.89 -2.83 0.34
C SER A 3 49.01 -3.78 -0.48
N LEU A 4 48.49 -4.88 0.09
CA LEU A 4 47.63 -5.84 -0.63
C LEU A 4 46.55 -6.54 0.24
N LEU A 5 45.72 -5.79 0.97
CA LEU A 5 44.43 -6.33 1.44
C LEU A 5 43.36 -6.01 0.38
N PRO A 6 42.63 -7.01 -0.16
CA PRO A 6 41.57 -6.73 -1.10
C PRO A 6 40.47 -5.92 -0.40
N THR A 7 40.05 -4.86 -1.08
CA THR A 7 38.88 -4.01 -0.83
C THR A 7 37.78 -4.68 0.01
N PHE A 8 37.38 -4.00 1.10
CA PHE A 8 36.20 -4.24 1.93
C PHE A 8 35.15 -5.14 1.26
N PHE A 9 35.08 -6.41 1.69
CA PHE A 9 33.99 -7.29 1.29
C PHE A 9 32.71 -6.79 1.97
N VAL A 10 31.78 -6.26 1.19
CA VAL A 10 30.40 -6.03 1.64
C VAL A 10 29.82 -7.40 1.99
N CYS A 11 29.67 -7.68 3.29
CA CYS A 11 29.15 -8.95 3.76
C CYS A 11 27.64 -9.00 3.54
N ARG A 12 27.21 -9.71 2.50
CA ARG A 12 25.79 -10.01 2.25
C ARG A 12 25.26 -10.93 3.36
N LEU A 13 24.17 -10.53 3.99
CA LEU A 13 23.42 -11.36 4.92
C LEU A 13 22.38 -12.19 4.16
N ILE A 14 21.32 -11.56 3.68
CA ILE A 14 20.19 -12.26 3.07
C ILE A 14 19.90 -11.73 1.67
N GLN A 15 19.15 -12.52 0.91
CA GLN A 15 18.36 -12.00 -0.20
C GLN A 15 16.89 -12.37 0.01
N PHE A 16 16.00 -11.38 -0.12
CA PHE A 16 14.57 -11.57 0.14
C PHE A 16 13.69 -11.05 -1.01
N PRO A 17 12.80 -11.87 -1.58
CA PRO A 17 12.70 -13.31 -1.36
C PRO A 17 13.97 -14.05 -1.83
N PRO A 18 14.29 -15.23 -1.27
CA PRO A 18 15.45 -16.01 -1.67
C PRO A 18 15.28 -16.60 -3.09
N PRO A 19 16.37 -16.86 -3.83
CA PRO A 19 16.32 -17.61 -5.07
C PRO A 19 15.63 -18.97 -4.88
N PRO A 20 14.91 -19.49 -5.91
CA PRO A 20 14.82 -19.01 -7.29
C PRO A 20 13.77 -17.89 -7.53
N LEU A 21 13.15 -17.36 -6.47
CA LEU A 21 12.16 -16.30 -6.60
C LEU A 21 12.81 -15.02 -7.15
N LYS A 22 12.11 -14.34 -8.08
CA LYS A 22 12.61 -13.13 -8.75
C LYS A 22 12.41 -11.88 -7.91
N GLY A 23 13.26 -10.88 -8.15
CA GLY A 23 13.18 -9.57 -7.49
C GLY A 23 13.71 -9.57 -6.06
N GLY A 24 14.65 -10.46 -5.73
CA GLY A 24 15.28 -10.50 -4.42
C GLY A 24 16.02 -9.20 -4.08
N ILE A 25 15.77 -8.67 -2.89
CA ILE A 25 16.47 -7.52 -2.28
C ILE A 25 17.60 -8.09 -1.43
N THR A 26 18.83 -7.68 -1.72
CA THR A 26 19.99 -8.07 -0.92
C THR A 26 20.11 -7.15 0.29
N VAL A 27 20.20 -7.73 1.48
CA VAL A 27 20.49 -6.99 2.73
C VAL A 27 21.89 -7.36 3.19
N THR A 28 22.68 -6.35 3.50
CA THR A 28 24.10 -6.48 3.92
C THR A 28 24.27 -6.18 5.40
N MET A 29 25.46 -6.45 5.93
CA MET A 29 25.82 -6.04 7.29
C MET A 29 25.75 -4.52 7.49
N GLU A 30 26.09 -3.73 6.47
CA GLU A 30 26.03 -2.26 6.52
C GLU A 30 24.58 -1.77 6.59
N ASP A 31 23.66 -2.42 5.86
CA ASP A 31 22.23 -2.11 5.95
C ASP A 31 21.68 -2.38 7.35
N LEU A 32 22.15 -3.44 8.02
CA LEU A 32 21.73 -3.79 9.37
C LEU A 32 22.10 -2.72 10.41
N GLN A 33 23.20 -1.97 10.19
CA GLN A 33 23.65 -0.92 11.10
C GLN A 33 22.64 0.25 11.19
N CYS A 34 21.83 0.49 10.16
CA CYS A 34 20.81 1.55 10.22
C CYS A 34 19.66 1.23 11.19
N LEU A 35 19.57 -0.01 11.69
CA LEU A 35 18.66 -0.42 12.76
C LEU A 35 19.22 -0.10 14.16
N ASP A 36 20.41 0.47 14.28
CA ASP A 36 20.93 0.95 15.58
C ASP A 36 20.10 2.15 16.09
N ASN A 37 20.13 2.38 17.40
CA ASN A 37 19.38 3.46 18.01
C ASN A 37 19.79 4.82 17.45
N GLY A 38 18.79 5.65 17.12
CA GLY A 38 19.02 7.00 16.60
C GLY A 38 19.41 7.09 15.12
N GLN A 39 19.54 5.97 14.41
CA GLN A 39 19.89 5.95 12.98
C GLN A 39 18.66 6.05 12.08
N PHE A 40 18.76 6.76 10.96
CA PHE A 40 17.71 6.78 9.94
C PHE A 40 17.72 5.46 9.16
N LEU A 41 16.53 4.89 8.93
CA LEU A 41 16.42 3.71 8.06
C LEU A 41 16.80 4.06 6.62
N ASN A 42 17.52 3.14 5.98
CA ASN A 42 17.90 3.26 4.58
C ASN A 42 16.85 2.63 3.64
N ASP A 43 16.99 2.86 2.33
CA ASP A 43 16.09 2.33 1.30
C ASP A 43 15.99 0.79 1.33
N VAL A 44 17.11 0.10 1.59
CA VAL A 44 17.18 -1.37 1.57
C VAL A 44 16.31 -1.97 2.67
N ILE A 45 16.42 -1.46 3.91
CA ILE A 45 15.62 -1.93 5.04
C ILE A 45 14.13 -1.62 4.84
N ILE A 46 13.79 -0.44 4.33
CA ILE A 46 12.40 -0.07 4.03
C ILE A 46 11.82 -1.04 2.99
N ASP A 47 12.46 -1.18 1.84
CA ASP A 47 11.96 -2.01 0.74
C ASP A 47 11.92 -3.51 1.13
N PHE A 48 12.92 -3.99 1.87
CA PHE A 48 12.95 -5.34 2.43
C PHE A 48 11.74 -5.61 3.31
N TYR A 49 11.53 -4.76 4.33
CA TYR A 49 10.50 -5.02 5.33
C TYR A 49 9.10 -4.87 4.76
N LEU A 50 8.87 -3.87 3.88
CA LEU A 50 7.59 -3.73 3.17
C LEU A 50 7.27 -4.96 2.32
N LYS A 51 8.27 -5.52 1.63
CA LYS A 51 8.11 -6.75 0.85
C LYS A 51 7.77 -7.95 1.72
N TYR A 52 8.44 -8.07 2.86
CA TYR A 52 8.15 -9.09 3.86
C TYR A 52 6.71 -8.97 4.40
N LEU A 53 6.26 -7.75 4.72
CA LEU A 53 4.90 -7.50 5.20
C LEU A 53 3.84 -7.91 4.17
N LEU A 54 4.01 -7.56 2.90
CA LEU A 54 3.08 -7.94 1.84
C LEU A 54 3.04 -9.47 1.62
N GLN A 55 4.18 -10.15 1.72
CA GLN A 55 4.25 -11.60 1.59
C GLN A 55 3.61 -12.32 2.80
N LYS A 56 3.60 -11.70 3.98
CA LYS A 56 2.97 -12.22 5.20
C LYS A 56 1.46 -11.90 5.26
N ALA A 57 0.99 -10.90 4.53
CA ALA A 57 -0.42 -10.54 4.49
C ALA A 57 -1.29 -11.70 3.96
N SER A 58 -2.58 -11.71 4.29
CA SER A 58 -3.51 -12.68 3.73
C SER A 58 -3.55 -12.58 2.20
N ALA A 59 -3.81 -13.70 1.51
CA ALA A 59 -3.85 -13.71 0.05
C ALA A 59 -4.82 -12.66 -0.52
N ALA A 60 -5.99 -12.50 0.11
CA ALA A 60 -6.98 -11.50 -0.27
C ALA A 60 -6.44 -10.06 -0.16
N VAL A 61 -5.75 -9.71 0.94
CA VAL A 61 -5.16 -8.38 1.13
C VAL A 61 -3.98 -8.15 0.17
N ALA A 62 -3.12 -9.16 -0.01
CA ALA A 62 -1.99 -9.08 -0.92
C ALA A 62 -2.43 -8.92 -2.39
N GLU A 63 -3.50 -9.60 -2.81
CA GLU A 63 -4.04 -9.51 -4.16
C GLU A 63 -4.63 -8.12 -4.46
N ARG A 64 -5.30 -7.48 -3.49
CA ARG A 64 -5.81 -6.11 -3.66
C ARG A 64 -4.77 -5.01 -3.41
N SER A 65 -3.57 -5.37 -2.99
CA SER A 65 -2.52 -4.40 -2.65
C SER A 65 -1.36 -4.40 -3.65
N HIS A 66 -0.68 -3.26 -3.76
CA HIS A 66 0.60 -3.15 -4.43
C HIS A 66 1.49 -2.18 -3.65
N ILE A 67 2.75 -2.57 -3.41
CA ILE A 67 3.73 -1.72 -2.76
C ILE A 67 4.82 -1.36 -3.78
N PHE A 68 4.97 -0.06 -4.04
CA PHE A 68 6.09 0.46 -4.82
C PHE A 68 7.37 0.45 -3.99
N SER A 69 8.53 0.25 -4.63
CA SER A 69 9.82 0.48 -3.97
C SER A 69 10.04 1.97 -3.70
N SER A 70 10.89 2.29 -2.72
CA SER A 70 11.24 3.68 -2.37
C SER A 70 11.81 4.48 -3.55
N PHE A 71 12.40 3.79 -4.52
CA PHE A 71 12.92 4.40 -5.74
C PHE A 71 11.84 4.92 -6.70
N PHE A 72 10.60 4.43 -6.63
CA PHE A 72 9.53 4.82 -7.55
C PHE A 72 9.31 6.34 -7.53
N TYR A 73 8.99 6.89 -6.36
CA TYR A 73 8.70 8.32 -6.24
C TYR A 73 9.94 9.19 -6.50
N LYS A 74 11.12 8.70 -6.09
CA LYS A 74 12.42 9.34 -6.38
C LYS A 74 12.69 9.47 -7.88
N GLN A 75 12.32 8.47 -8.69
CA GLN A 75 12.45 8.53 -10.15
C GLN A 75 11.34 9.34 -10.81
N LEU A 76 10.11 9.25 -10.29
CA LEU A 76 8.96 10.00 -10.79
C LEU A 76 9.18 11.51 -10.68
N THR A 77 9.74 11.98 -9.57
CA THR A 77 9.86 13.41 -9.24
C THR A 77 11.04 14.16 -9.85
N ARG A 78 11.93 13.45 -10.57
CA ARG A 78 13.04 14.07 -11.33
C ARG A 78 12.50 15.14 -12.29
N ARG A 79 13.19 16.28 -12.40
CA ARG A 79 12.76 17.45 -13.20
C ARG A 79 12.61 17.08 -14.67
N ASP A 80 11.38 17.07 -15.16
CA ASP A 80 11.01 16.79 -16.56
C ASP A 80 9.53 17.10 -16.77
N ASN A 81 9.03 16.98 -18.01
CA ASN A 81 7.60 17.01 -18.30
C ASN A 81 6.87 15.71 -17.89
N ARG A 82 5.52 15.73 -17.86
CA ARG A 82 4.67 14.62 -17.39
C ARG A 82 4.98 13.30 -18.08
N GLN A 83 5.03 13.30 -19.41
CA GLN A 83 5.25 12.11 -20.23
C GLN A 83 6.61 11.48 -19.95
N ARG A 84 7.66 12.30 -19.83
CA ARG A 84 9.01 11.82 -19.49
C ARG A 84 9.08 11.29 -18.05
N ARG A 85 8.37 11.91 -17.11
CA ARG A 85 8.25 11.39 -15.72
C ARG A 85 7.66 9.99 -15.71
N HIS A 86 6.53 9.79 -16.39
CA HIS A 86 5.88 8.48 -16.51
C HIS A 86 6.80 7.44 -17.18
N GLN A 87 7.42 7.79 -18.31
CA GLN A 87 8.27 6.87 -19.06
C GLN A 87 9.42 6.26 -18.22
N ARG A 88 9.96 7.01 -17.25
CA ARG A 88 11.01 6.51 -16.34
C ARG A 88 10.54 5.42 -15.38
N VAL A 89 9.27 5.46 -14.99
CA VAL A 89 8.68 4.55 -14.00
C VAL A 89 7.73 3.54 -14.63
N LYS A 90 7.50 3.60 -15.95
CA LYS A 90 6.60 2.69 -16.69
C LYS A 90 6.88 1.21 -16.45
N THR A 91 8.13 0.83 -16.18
CA THR A 91 8.50 -0.57 -15.92
C THR A 91 8.07 -1.07 -14.55
N TRP A 92 7.83 -0.20 -13.56
CA TRP A 92 7.39 -0.60 -12.22
C TRP A 92 6.05 -1.33 -12.27
N THR A 93 5.18 -0.95 -13.19
CA THR A 93 3.87 -1.57 -13.36
C THR A 93 3.83 -2.59 -14.49
N ARG A 94 4.94 -2.92 -15.16
CA ARG A 94 4.94 -3.73 -16.41
C ARG A 94 4.05 -4.98 -16.35
N HIS A 95 4.05 -5.67 -15.21
CA HIS A 95 3.34 -6.93 -14.99
C HIS A 95 2.18 -6.83 -13.98
N VAL A 96 1.72 -5.62 -13.66
CA VAL A 96 0.61 -5.37 -12.73
C VAL A 96 -0.32 -4.28 -13.27
N ASP A 97 -1.63 -4.53 -13.21
CA ASP A 97 -2.63 -3.50 -13.45
C ASP A 97 -3.00 -2.86 -12.12
N ILE A 98 -2.45 -1.66 -11.85
CA ILE A 98 -2.64 -0.95 -10.58
C ILE A 98 -4.08 -0.45 -10.39
N PHE A 99 -4.89 -0.36 -11.45
CA PHE A 99 -6.29 0.05 -11.34
C PHE A 99 -7.23 -1.08 -10.94
N LYS A 100 -6.73 -2.32 -10.84
CA LYS A 100 -7.43 -3.47 -10.24
C LYS A 100 -7.11 -3.66 -8.76
N LYS A 101 -6.28 -2.77 -8.19
CA LYS A 101 -5.88 -2.81 -6.79
C LYS A 101 -6.74 -1.85 -6.00
N ASP A 102 -7.00 -2.20 -4.75
CA ASP A 102 -7.65 -1.32 -3.78
C ASP A 102 -6.61 -0.37 -3.18
N PHE A 103 -5.38 -0.83 -2.95
CA PHE A 103 -4.37 -0.04 -2.24
C PHE A 103 -3.02 -0.04 -2.95
N LEU A 104 -2.50 1.16 -3.24
CA LEU A 104 -1.14 1.38 -3.71
C LEU A 104 -0.33 2.11 -2.64
N PHE A 105 0.64 1.44 -2.06
CA PHE A 105 1.55 2.02 -1.07
C PHE A 105 2.77 2.60 -1.77
N VAL A 106 3.04 3.88 -1.51
CA VAL A 106 4.20 4.61 -2.05
C VAL A 106 5.01 5.14 -0.87
N PRO A 107 6.10 4.46 -0.47
CA PRO A 107 7.04 5.02 0.49
C PRO A 107 7.77 6.21 -0.12
N VAL A 108 7.81 7.33 0.60
CA VAL A 108 8.47 8.56 0.13
C VAL A 108 9.51 9.00 1.13
N ASN A 109 10.71 9.31 0.61
CA ASN A 109 11.78 9.97 1.35
C ASN A 109 12.07 11.33 0.72
N GLN A 110 11.93 12.40 1.48
CA GLN A 110 12.33 13.75 1.10
C GLN A 110 13.11 14.38 2.25
N GLU A 111 14.30 14.90 1.97
CA GLU A 111 15.12 15.60 2.98
C GLU A 111 15.40 14.75 4.24
N ALA A 112 15.71 13.46 4.04
CA ALA A 112 15.94 12.47 5.11
C ALA A 112 14.71 12.20 5.99
N HIS A 113 13.51 12.53 5.51
CA HIS A 113 12.25 12.26 6.18
C HIS A 113 11.40 11.25 5.40
N TRP A 114 11.08 10.14 6.07
CA TRP A 114 10.20 9.10 5.55
C TRP A 114 8.74 9.36 5.91
N TYR A 115 7.86 9.28 4.92
CA TYR A 115 6.41 9.26 5.12
C TYR A 115 5.75 8.33 4.10
N LEU A 116 4.51 7.93 4.40
CA LEU A 116 3.75 7.01 3.56
C LEU A 116 2.69 7.77 2.78
N VAL A 117 2.59 7.46 1.49
CA VAL A 117 1.42 7.80 0.68
C VAL A 117 0.66 6.51 0.36
N VAL A 118 -0.67 6.54 0.47
CA VAL A 118 -1.55 5.43 0.08
C VAL A 118 -2.58 5.93 -0.94
N ILE A 119 -2.54 5.40 -2.16
CA ILE A 119 -3.57 5.63 -3.17
C ILE A 119 -4.63 4.54 -2.98
N CYS A 120 -5.85 4.96 -2.68
CA CYS A 120 -6.97 4.07 -2.39
C CYS A 120 -7.95 4.07 -3.56
N PHE A 121 -8.41 2.88 -3.93
CA PHE A 121 -9.38 2.59 -4.97
C PHE A 121 -9.17 3.37 -6.28
N PRO A 122 -7.96 3.37 -6.86
CA PRO A 122 -7.65 4.13 -8.08
C PRO A 122 -8.49 3.73 -9.30
N GLY A 123 -9.12 2.54 -9.28
CA GLY A 123 -10.02 2.07 -10.32
C GLY A 123 -11.44 2.64 -10.23
N LEU A 124 -11.92 3.04 -9.06
CA LEU A 124 -13.29 3.52 -8.85
C LEU A 124 -13.46 4.94 -9.37
N ASP A 125 -14.52 5.20 -10.15
CA ASP A 125 -14.84 6.54 -10.66
C ASP A 125 -15.48 7.42 -9.58
N GLU A 126 -16.35 6.84 -8.76
CA GLU A 126 -17.12 7.54 -7.73
C GLU A 126 -17.06 6.77 -6.39
N PRO A 127 -17.39 7.42 -5.26
CA PRO A 127 -17.56 6.72 -3.98
C PRO A 127 -18.62 5.63 -4.06
N MET A 128 -18.35 4.50 -3.41
CA MET A 128 -19.29 3.39 -3.25
C MET A 128 -19.69 3.26 -1.79
N VAL A 129 -20.96 2.94 -1.54
CA VAL A 129 -21.48 2.64 -0.20
C VAL A 129 -21.89 1.17 -0.19
N GLU A 130 -21.36 0.42 0.77
CA GLU A 130 -21.71 -0.98 1.01
C GLU A 130 -22.33 -1.12 2.39
N GLU A 131 -23.45 -1.85 2.47
CA GLU A 131 -24.14 -2.15 3.71
C GLU A 131 -23.49 -3.37 4.35
N LEU A 132 -22.94 -3.25 5.57
CA LEU A 132 -22.51 -4.43 6.32
C LEU A 132 -23.75 -5.20 6.75
N GLY A 133 -24.09 -6.25 6.00
CA GLY A 133 -25.09 -7.23 6.38
C GLY A 133 -24.73 -7.84 7.73
N GLY A 134 -25.57 -7.62 8.73
CA GLY A 134 -25.48 -8.37 9.98
C GLY A 134 -25.86 -9.82 9.72
N ASP A 135 -24.89 -10.73 9.75
CA ASP A 135 -25.17 -12.17 9.73
C ASP A 135 -25.95 -12.55 11.00
N ARG A 136 -27.28 -12.49 10.91
CA ARG A 136 -28.15 -13.32 11.74
C ARG A 136 -28.18 -14.69 11.10
N GLU A 137 -27.38 -15.60 11.62
CA GLU A 137 -27.63 -17.03 11.48
C GLU A 137 -29.06 -17.29 11.98
N THR A 138 -29.99 -17.53 11.07
CA THR A 138 -31.27 -18.16 11.38
C THR A 138 -31.76 -18.90 10.16
N GLY A 139 -31.77 -20.23 10.21
CA GLY A 139 -32.41 -21.03 9.18
C GLY A 139 -31.86 -22.44 9.03
N ALA A 140 -31.96 -23.24 10.09
CA ALA A 140 -31.95 -24.69 9.93
C ALA A 140 -33.11 -25.13 9.00
N SER A 141 -32.76 -26.03 8.06
CA SER A 141 -33.58 -27.13 7.53
C SER A 141 -34.95 -26.83 6.93
N LEU A 142 -35.14 -27.18 5.65
CA LEU A 142 -35.88 -28.38 5.25
C LEU A 142 -35.77 -28.62 3.74
N GLN A 143 -35.64 -29.89 3.39
CA GLN A 143 -35.62 -30.45 2.04
C GLN A 143 -37.01 -30.39 1.39
N GLY A 144 -37.03 -30.37 0.07
CA GLY A 144 -38.22 -30.62 -0.74
C GLY A 144 -37.86 -30.61 -2.23
N GLU A 145 -37.63 -31.79 -2.78
CA GLU A 145 -37.54 -32.07 -4.22
C GLU A 145 -38.89 -31.76 -4.90
N GLU A 146 -38.85 -31.30 -6.16
CA GLU A 146 -39.72 -31.80 -7.24
C GLU A 146 -39.32 -31.18 -8.61
N GLU A 147 -39.06 -32.06 -9.57
CA GLU A 147 -38.93 -31.78 -11.01
C GLU A 147 -40.31 -31.49 -11.64
N GLU A 148 -40.37 -30.66 -12.69
CA GLU A 148 -40.79 -31.06 -14.05
C GLU A 148 -41.27 -29.89 -14.94
N THR A 149 -40.55 -29.73 -16.07
CA THR A 149 -41.04 -29.60 -17.46
C THR A 149 -41.68 -28.31 -18.02
N ARG A 150 -41.43 -28.17 -19.35
CA ARG A 150 -42.06 -27.30 -20.38
C ARG A 150 -41.54 -25.86 -20.41
N GLY A 151 -41.07 -25.28 -21.52
CA GLY A 151 -41.26 -25.60 -22.93
C GLY A 151 -41.47 -24.29 -23.69
N CYS A 152 -40.43 -23.85 -24.41
CA CYS A 152 -40.39 -23.03 -25.62
C CYS A 152 -41.55 -22.05 -25.95
N THR A 153 -41.27 -20.77 -26.23
CA THR A 153 -41.27 -20.18 -27.60
C THR A 153 -41.24 -18.65 -27.60
N ASN A 154 -40.62 -18.14 -28.66
CA ASN A 154 -40.40 -16.74 -29.04
C ASN A 154 -41.70 -15.94 -29.27
N ARG A 155 -41.62 -14.61 -29.17
CA ARG A 155 -42.07 -13.71 -30.25
C ARG A 155 -41.50 -12.30 -30.14
N THR A 156 -41.15 -11.79 -31.32
CA THR A 156 -40.64 -10.48 -31.70
C THR A 156 -41.75 -9.43 -31.80
N ASP A 157 -41.37 -8.14 -31.82
CA ASP A 157 -41.74 -7.10 -32.81
C ASP A 157 -41.57 -5.68 -32.15
N VAL A 158 -40.62 -4.82 -32.59
CA VAL A 158 -40.71 -3.76 -33.64
C VAL A 158 -41.70 -2.64 -33.22
N ALA A 159 -41.45 -1.31 -33.20
CA ALA A 159 -40.41 -0.38 -33.68
C ALA A 159 -40.63 1.04 -33.08
N GLU A 160 -39.74 1.97 -33.49
CA GLU A 160 -39.91 3.43 -33.65
C GLU A 160 -39.57 4.41 -32.50
N SER A 161 -38.45 5.14 -32.71
CA SER A 161 -38.18 6.54 -32.30
C SER A 161 -38.57 7.49 -33.48
N PRO A 162 -38.38 8.84 -33.49
CA PRO A 162 -37.82 9.82 -32.52
C PRO A 162 -38.75 11.11 -32.45
N PRO A 163 -38.38 12.41 -32.15
CA PRO A 163 -37.09 13.12 -32.11
C PRO A 163 -36.76 13.97 -30.87
N ALA A 164 -35.52 14.47 -30.87
CA ALA A 164 -34.83 15.31 -29.88
C ALA A 164 -35.34 16.76 -29.78
N PRO A 165 -34.91 17.49 -28.73
CA PRO A 165 -34.38 18.84 -28.95
C PRO A 165 -33.01 19.10 -28.25
N THR A 166 -32.33 20.08 -28.84
CA THR A 166 -31.00 20.66 -28.60
C THR A 166 -30.87 21.59 -27.37
N HIS A 167 -29.64 21.61 -26.78
CA HIS A 167 -28.94 22.67 -25.98
C HIS A 167 -29.70 23.33 -24.80
N SER A 168 -29.15 23.66 -23.62
CA SER A 168 -27.80 24.07 -23.20
C SER A 168 -27.68 24.03 -21.66
N ASP A 169 -26.43 23.89 -21.19
CA ASP A 169 -25.80 24.42 -19.97
C ASP A 169 -26.37 24.13 -18.56
N GLY A 170 -25.51 23.49 -17.76
CA GLY A 170 -25.23 23.89 -16.37
C GLY A 170 -25.98 23.16 -15.27
N ALA A 171 -25.45 22.03 -14.78
CA ALA A 171 -25.92 21.43 -13.52
C ALA A 171 -24.90 20.51 -12.79
N ASP A 172 -23.60 20.80 -12.79
CA ASP A 172 -22.63 20.01 -11.98
C ASP A 172 -22.50 20.51 -10.54
N THR A 173 -23.61 20.62 -9.83
CA THR A 173 -23.60 20.93 -8.38
C THR A 173 -24.64 20.15 -7.57
N GLN A 174 -25.51 19.38 -8.23
CA GLN A 174 -26.56 18.61 -7.54
C GLN A 174 -26.07 17.25 -7.04
N SER A 175 -25.07 16.63 -7.69
CA SER A 175 -24.58 15.30 -7.33
C SER A 175 -24.00 15.27 -5.91
N GLY A 176 -23.13 16.22 -5.55
CA GLY A 176 -22.53 16.30 -4.21
C GLY A 176 -23.51 16.58 -3.07
N MET A 177 -24.56 17.37 -3.33
CA MET A 177 -25.59 17.72 -2.34
C MET A 177 -26.49 16.54 -2.01
N ILE A 178 -26.78 15.67 -2.98
CA ILE A 178 -27.60 14.48 -2.77
C ILE A 178 -26.87 13.48 -1.85
N TYR A 179 -25.56 13.27 -2.01
CA TYR A 179 -24.80 12.33 -1.16
C TYR A 179 -24.68 12.78 0.30
N GLU A 180 -24.39 14.06 0.54
CA GLU A 180 -24.38 14.64 1.90
C GLU A 180 -25.75 14.49 2.57
N LEU A 181 -26.83 14.75 1.83
CA LEU A 181 -28.19 14.60 2.32
C LEU A 181 -28.56 13.13 2.58
N VAL A 182 -28.10 12.17 1.77
CA VAL A 182 -28.31 10.74 2.03
C VAL A 182 -27.61 10.31 3.32
N LEU A 183 -26.37 10.73 3.58
CA LEU A 183 -25.68 10.39 4.83
C LEU A 183 -26.35 11.01 6.07
N ILE A 184 -26.98 12.17 5.95
CA ILE A 184 -27.64 12.88 7.06
C ILE A 184 -29.09 12.38 7.28
N ILE A 185 -29.84 12.15 6.20
CA ILE A 185 -31.28 11.86 6.27
C ILE A 185 -31.55 10.37 6.47
N PHE A 186 -30.71 9.47 5.94
CA PHE A 186 -30.96 8.02 6.00
C PHE A 186 -30.96 7.44 7.44
N PRO A 187 -30.06 7.86 8.36
CA PRO A 187 -30.11 7.46 9.78
C PRO A 187 -31.32 8.02 10.55
N LEU A 188 -31.98 9.05 10.03
CA LEU A 188 -33.17 9.65 10.63
C LEU A 188 -34.48 8.98 10.17
N ILE A 189 -34.44 8.16 9.11
CA ILE A 189 -35.61 7.49 8.52
C ILE A 189 -35.63 5.99 8.83
N PHE A 190 -34.47 5.34 8.97
CA PHE A 190 -34.36 3.91 9.24
C PHE A 190 -33.77 3.68 10.64
N ASP A 191 -34.58 3.08 11.52
CA ASP A 191 -34.25 2.75 12.92
C ASP A 191 -33.30 1.53 13.05
N ASP A 192 -32.58 1.18 11.99
CA ASP A 192 -31.70 0.01 11.93
C ASP A 192 -30.25 0.44 11.75
N TYR A 193 -29.40 0.08 12.72
CA TYR A 193 -27.98 0.41 12.80
C TYR A 193 -27.14 -0.40 11.80
N ALA A 194 -27.58 -0.50 10.55
CA ALA A 194 -26.74 -1.06 9.48
C ALA A 194 -25.48 -0.18 9.38
N SER A 195 -24.32 -0.78 9.65
CA SER A 195 -23.06 -0.07 9.52
C SER A 195 -22.75 0.04 8.03
N PHE A 196 -22.70 1.26 7.50
CA PHE A 196 -22.35 1.49 6.11
C PHE A 196 -20.85 1.78 5.96
N CYS A 197 -20.22 1.12 5.00
CA CYS A 197 -18.84 1.38 4.60
C CYS A 197 -18.82 2.25 3.36
N VAL A 198 -18.05 3.34 3.39
CA VAL A 198 -17.81 4.20 2.23
C VAL A 198 -16.42 3.93 1.70
N TYR A 199 -16.34 3.50 0.45
CA TYR A 199 -15.09 3.36 -0.32
C TYR A 199 -15.01 4.50 -1.33
N ARG A 200 -13.83 5.08 -1.56
CA ARG A 200 -13.67 6.17 -2.54
C ARG A 200 -12.27 6.26 -3.12
N PRO A 201 -12.12 6.73 -4.37
CA PRO A 201 -10.81 7.09 -4.90
C PRO A 201 -10.21 8.25 -4.09
N CYS A 202 -9.08 8.02 -3.43
CA CYS A 202 -8.38 9.08 -2.69
C CYS A 202 -6.87 8.84 -2.55
N ILE A 203 -6.13 9.91 -2.27
CA ILE A 203 -4.70 9.86 -1.93
C ILE A 203 -4.52 10.29 -0.47
N LEU A 204 -4.01 9.37 0.36
CA LEU A 204 -3.81 9.56 1.78
C LEU A 204 -2.35 9.77 2.10
N ILE A 205 -2.05 10.64 3.06
CA ILE A 205 -0.69 10.83 3.60
C ILE A 205 -0.65 10.53 5.08
N MET A 206 0.31 9.70 5.47
CA MET A 206 0.63 9.37 6.85
C MET A 206 2.06 9.81 7.14
N ASP A 207 2.18 10.89 7.92
CA ASP A 207 3.43 11.56 8.23
C ASP A 207 3.55 11.70 9.76
N SER A 208 4.53 11.01 10.35
CA SER A 208 4.76 10.98 11.80
C SER A 208 5.31 12.30 12.37
N LEU A 209 5.87 13.18 11.53
CA LEU A 209 6.47 14.45 11.93
C LEU A 209 5.68 15.67 11.46
N LYS A 210 4.84 15.53 10.43
CA LYS A 210 4.07 16.61 9.79
C LYS A 210 4.93 17.78 9.32
N LEU A 211 6.17 17.52 8.91
CA LEU A 211 7.12 18.57 8.51
C LEU A 211 6.99 18.98 7.05
N SER A 212 6.48 18.10 6.19
CA SER A 212 6.54 18.29 4.74
C SER A 212 5.29 18.94 4.16
N LEU A 213 5.47 19.79 3.15
CA LEU A 213 4.40 20.25 2.28
C LEU A 213 4.18 19.23 1.17
N HIS A 214 2.99 18.65 1.14
CA HIS A 214 2.72 17.49 0.31
C HIS A 214 1.94 17.78 -0.98
N GLU A 215 1.58 19.03 -1.24
CA GLU A 215 0.78 19.42 -2.42
C GLU A 215 1.40 18.96 -3.75
N ARG A 216 2.72 19.07 -3.85
CA ARG A 216 3.44 18.59 -5.03
C ARG A 216 3.36 17.07 -5.18
N VAL A 217 3.31 16.33 -4.08
CA VAL A 217 3.18 14.86 -4.06
C VAL A 217 1.84 14.47 -4.65
N PHE A 218 0.75 15.06 -4.16
CA PHE A 218 -0.60 14.81 -4.67
C PHE A 218 -0.69 15.10 -6.17
N LYS A 219 -0.17 16.25 -6.62
CA LYS A 219 -0.17 16.61 -8.04
C LYS A 219 0.58 15.58 -8.89
N LEU A 220 1.80 15.21 -8.51
CA LEU A 220 2.64 14.30 -9.30
C LEU A 220 2.05 12.88 -9.37
N LEU A 221 1.41 12.41 -8.30
CA LEU A 221 0.77 11.09 -8.28
C LEU A 221 -0.50 11.07 -9.14
N ARG A 222 -1.34 12.11 -9.11
CA ARG A 222 -2.50 12.25 -10.01
C ARG A 222 -2.08 12.25 -11.48
N GLU A 223 -1.04 13.01 -11.82
CA GLU A 223 -0.47 13.05 -13.18
C GLU A 223 0.12 11.70 -13.62
N TYR A 224 0.73 10.97 -12.69
CA TYR A 224 1.19 9.59 -12.92
C TYR A 224 0.02 8.66 -13.21
N LEU A 225 -1.03 8.67 -12.37
CA LEU A 225 -2.23 7.85 -12.56
C LEU A 225 -2.91 8.15 -13.90
N GLN A 226 -3.03 9.42 -14.28
CA GLN A 226 -3.59 9.80 -15.58
C GLN A 226 -2.79 9.21 -16.75
N SER A 227 -1.45 9.29 -16.68
CA SER A 227 -0.57 8.77 -17.73
C SER A 227 -0.58 7.23 -17.77
N GLU A 228 -0.63 6.57 -16.61
CA GLU A 228 -0.73 5.11 -16.53
C GLU A 228 -2.10 4.61 -16.99
N TRP A 229 -3.17 5.35 -16.71
CA TRP A 229 -4.53 5.02 -17.18
C TRP A 229 -4.59 5.04 -18.70
N GLU A 230 -4.08 6.09 -19.33
CA GLU A 230 -4.00 6.19 -20.80
C GLU A 230 -3.26 4.99 -21.39
N VAL A 231 -2.11 4.62 -20.81
CA VAL A 231 -1.32 3.46 -21.26
C VAL A 231 -2.05 2.13 -21.07
N ARG A 232 -2.88 1.99 -20.04
CA ARG A 232 -3.54 0.72 -19.67
C ARG A 232 -4.92 0.52 -20.29
N ARG A 233 -5.67 1.60 -20.45
CA ARG A 233 -7.07 1.58 -20.88
C ARG A 233 -7.24 2.15 -22.29
N GLY A 234 -6.25 2.86 -22.83
CA GLY A 234 -6.35 3.51 -24.14
C GLY A 234 -7.33 4.69 -24.18
N SER A 235 -7.82 5.12 -23.02
CA SER A 235 -8.74 6.24 -22.85
C SER A 235 -8.15 7.29 -21.90
N GLN A 236 -8.68 8.50 -21.94
CA GLN A 236 -8.32 9.54 -20.98
C GLN A 236 -9.22 9.44 -19.75
N ARG A 237 -8.64 9.68 -18.56
CA ARG A 237 -9.37 9.84 -17.31
C ARG A 237 -8.73 10.93 -16.48
N GLU A 238 -9.56 11.79 -15.91
CA GLU A 238 -9.10 12.83 -15.00
C GLU A 238 -8.98 12.30 -13.58
N PHE A 239 -7.87 12.62 -12.93
CA PHE A 239 -7.61 12.33 -11.52
C PHE A 239 -7.45 13.65 -10.77
N GLY A 240 -8.30 14.65 -11.03
CA GLY A 240 -8.24 15.95 -10.39
C GLY A 240 -8.53 15.90 -8.88
N PRO A 241 -8.38 17.03 -8.16
CA PRO A 241 -8.72 17.12 -6.75
C PRO A 241 -10.16 16.74 -6.42
N ASP A 242 -11.09 16.95 -7.36
CA ASP A 242 -12.51 16.64 -7.20
C ASP A 242 -12.77 15.14 -7.39
N GLN A 243 -12.14 14.51 -8.40
CA GLN A 243 -12.30 13.08 -8.70
C GLN A 243 -11.50 12.18 -7.75
N MET A 244 -10.37 12.66 -7.24
CA MET A 244 -9.52 11.90 -6.33
C MET A 244 -9.00 12.80 -5.21
N LYS A 245 -9.79 12.88 -4.15
CA LYS A 245 -9.52 13.74 -2.98
C LYS A 245 -8.19 13.36 -2.32
N SER A 246 -7.45 14.37 -1.88
CA SER A 246 -6.24 14.21 -1.09
C SER A 246 -6.51 14.51 0.38
N SER A 247 -5.95 13.71 1.30
CA SER A 247 -6.15 13.93 2.73
C SER A 247 -4.94 13.53 3.56
N HIS A 248 -4.68 14.31 4.61
CA HIS A 248 -3.72 13.96 5.66
C HIS A 248 -4.43 13.14 6.73
N CYS A 249 -3.97 11.91 6.94
CA CYS A 249 -4.47 11.08 8.02
C CYS A 249 -3.97 11.62 9.36
N ARG A 250 -4.81 11.55 10.39
CA ARG A 250 -4.40 11.81 11.76
C ARG A 250 -3.83 10.52 12.33
N VAL A 251 -2.52 10.35 12.28
CA VAL A 251 -1.82 9.11 12.68
C VAL A 251 -1.03 9.30 13.99
N PRO A 252 -0.60 8.21 14.66
CA PRO A 252 0.28 8.31 15.82
C PRO A 252 1.57 9.03 15.43
N LEU A 253 1.94 10.08 16.15
CA LEU A 253 3.13 10.88 15.85
C LEU A 253 4.36 10.36 16.59
N GLN A 254 5.53 10.61 16.02
CA GLN A 254 6.80 10.29 16.66
C GLN A 254 7.22 11.38 17.66
N ASP A 255 8.02 10.97 18.64
CA ASP A 255 8.57 11.85 19.69
C ASP A 255 10.09 12.02 19.60
N ASN A 256 10.72 11.48 18.54
CA ASN A 256 12.15 11.60 18.26
C ASN A 256 12.40 12.03 16.80
N SER A 257 13.66 12.16 16.39
CA SER A 257 14.05 12.70 15.09
C SER A 257 14.36 11.66 14.01
N SER A 258 14.49 10.37 14.34
CA SER A 258 15.08 9.36 13.44
C SER A 258 14.14 8.18 13.10
N ASP A 259 13.03 8.03 13.82
CA ASP A 259 12.14 6.88 13.68
C ASP A 259 11.07 7.01 12.59
N CYS A 260 11.11 8.03 11.74
CA CYS A 260 10.08 8.24 10.69
C CYS A 260 9.96 7.04 9.75
N GLY A 261 11.08 6.36 9.46
CA GLY A 261 11.08 5.10 8.72
C GLY A 261 10.36 3.96 9.45
N LEU A 262 10.50 3.85 10.77
CA LEU A 262 9.80 2.82 11.55
C LEU A 262 8.30 3.08 11.64
N TYR A 263 7.89 4.36 11.76
CA TYR A 263 6.49 4.74 11.70
C TYR A 263 5.88 4.40 10.34
N LEU A 264 6.58 4.70 9.23
CA LEU A 264 6.17 4.27 7.89
C LEU A 264 5.92 2.76 7.83
N LEU A 265 6.88 1.95 8.30
CA LEU A 265 6.74 0.49 8.31
C LEU A 265 5.58 0.02 9.18
N GLN A 266 5.39 0.65 10.35
CA GLN A 266 4.28 0.33 11.26
C GLN A 266 2.92 0.71 10.67
N TYR A 267 2.81 1.83 9.93
CA TYR A 267 1.58 2.20 9.22
C TYR A 267 1.19 1.14 8.20
N VAL A 268 2.14 0.68 7.38
CA VAL A 268 1.87 -0.38 6.40
C VAL A 268 1.52 -1.70 7.11
N GLU A 269 2.24 -2.06 8.17
CA GLU A 269 1.95 -3.27 8.92
C GLU A 269 0.55 -3.27 9.52
N CYS A 270 0.10 -2.16 10.10
CA CYS A 270 -1.25 -2.03 10.62
C CYS A 270 -2.30 -2.07 9.48
N PHE A 271 -2.06 -1.33 8.40
CA PHE A 271 -2.97 -1.30 7.25
C PHE A 271 -3.17 -2.67 6.63
N LEU A 272 -2.11 -3.47 6.49
CA LEU A 272 -2.20 -4.80 5.89
C LEU A 272 -2.82 -5.85 6.82
N LYS A 273 -2.72 -5.67 8.14
CA LYS A 273 -3.34 -6.57 9.13
C LYS A 273 -4.85 -6.35 9.24
N ASP A 274 -5.25 -5.09 9.30
CA ASP A 274 -6.63 -4.66 9.42
C ASP A 274 -6.85 -3.43 8.52
N PRO A 275 -7.19 -3.65 7.24
CA PRO A 275 -7.42 -2.56 6.30
C PRO A 275 -8.53 -1.64 6.81
N VAL A 276 -8.33 -0.33 6.67
CA VAL A 276 -9.33 0.66 7.08
C VAL A 276 -10.65 0.38 6.36
N ALA A 277 -11.71 0.12 7.14
CA ALA A 277 -13.01 -0.29 6.59
C ALA A 277 -13.80 0.87 5.97
N HIS A 278 -13.52 2.12 6.38
CA HIS A 278 -14.31 3.29 6.00
C HIS A 278 -13.43 4.49 5.62
N PHE A 279 -13.73 5.13 4.48
CA PHE A 279 -12.92 6.21 3.87
C PHE A 279 -13.58 7.59 3.91
N GLU A 280 -14.22 7.93 5.03
CA GLU A 280 -14.61 9.30 5.34
C GLU A 280 -13.38 10.10 5.77
N LEU A 281 -13.17 11.23 5.08
CA LEU A 281 -11.95 12.01 5.21
C LEU A 281 -12.17 13.20 6.15
N PRO A 282 -11.22 13.53 7.04
CA PRO A 282 -9.92 12.89 7.22
C PRO A 282 -9.98 11.62 8.09
N LEU A 283 -9.23 10.59 7.70
CA LEU A 283 -9.07 9.38 8.52
C LEU A 283 -8.42 9.71 9.87
N SER A 284 -9.09 9.34 10.95
CA SER A 284 -8.63 9.54 12.33
C SER A 284 -8.13 8.22 12.92
N LEU A 285 -6.81 8.09 12.99
CA LEU A 285 -6.06 6.89 13.34
C LEU A 285 -5.06 7.18 14.48
N GLU A 286 -5.27 8.21 15.29
CA GLU A 286 -4.29 8.67 16.30
C GLU A 286 -3.96 7.60 17.36
N LYS A 287 -4.86 6.63 17.55
CA LYS A 287 -4.73 5.51 18.49
C LYS A 287 -4.52 4.16 17.79
N TRP A 288 -4.13 4.16 16.52
CA TRP A 288 -4.05 2.94 15.71
C TRP A 288 -3.08 1.90 16.27
N PHE A 289 -2.01 2.35 16.92
CA PHE A 289 -1.09 1.49 17.66
C PHE A 289 -0.41 2.27 18.79
N PRO A 290 -0.03 1.59 19.89
CA PRO A 290 0.76 2.19 20.95
C PRO A 290 2.21 2.40 20.49
N ARG A 291 2.83 3.50 20.93
CA ARG A 291 4.23 3.85 20.59
C ARG A 291 5.24 2.74 20.92
N GLN A 292 4.96 1.92 21.93
CA GLN A 292 5.83 0.80 22.32
C GLN A 292 6.03 -0.21 21.19
N GLN A 293 5.06 -0.37 20.26
CA GLN A 293 5.24 -1.23 19.09
C GLN A 293 6.34 -0.69 18.17
N VAL A 294 6.40 0.63 17.95
CA VAL A 294 7.46 1.24 17.12
C VAL A 294 8.82 1.16 17.80
N ARG A 295 8.88 1.39 19.12
CA ARG A 295 10.14 1.35 19.89
C ARG A 295 10.88 0.01 19.79
N ARG A 296 10.14 -1.10 19.75
CA ARG A 296 10.72 -2.45 19.61
C ARG A 296 11.00 -2.82 18.16
N LYS A 297 10.51 -2.06 17.18
CA LYS A 297 10.53 -2.46 15.78
C LYS A 297 11.94 -2.55 15.19
N ARG A 298 12.90 -1.77 15.69
CA ARG A 298 14.33 -1.91 15.31
C ARG A 298 14.87 -3.31 15.62
N GLU A 299 14.60 -3.78 16.84
CA GLU A 299 14.99 -5.12 17.30
C GLU A 299 14.21 -6.19 16.53
N GLU A 300 12.89 -6.04 16.36
CA GLU A 300 12.06 -6.97 15.60
C GLU A 300 12.57 -7.18 14.16
N ILE A 301 12.94 -6.10 13.45
CA ILE A 301 13.47 -6.18 12.09
C ILE A 301 14.85 -6.83 12.08
N ARG A 302 15.72 -6.50 13.04
CA ARG A 302 17.05 -7.07 13.16
C ARG A 302 16.98 -8.59 13.39
N ASP A 303 16.18 -9.00 14.35
CA ASP A 303 15.98 -10.41 14.69
C ASP A 303 15.41 -11.20 13.51
N LEU A 304 14.49 -10.60 12.76
CA LEU A 304 13.96 -11.18 11.52
C LEU A 304 15.07 -11.39 10.48
N ILE A 305 15.93 -10.38 10.24
CA ILE A 305 17.02 -10.51 9.26
C ILE A 305 18.00 -11.61 9.67
N LEU A 306 18.37 -11.66 10.96
CA LEU A 306 19.28 -12.67 11.50
C LEU A 306 18.65 -14.07 11.51
N TYR A 307 17.35 -14.17 11.74
CA TYR A 307 16.59 -15.40 11.58
C TYR A 307 16.65 -15.88 10.14
N LEU A 308 16.29 -15.03 9.17
CA LEU A 308 16.34 -15.38 7.74
C LEU A 308 17.76 -15.74 7.28
N TYR A 309 18.78 -15.07 7.79
CA TYR A 309 20.19 -15.37 7.53
C TYR A 309 20.54 -16.81 7.93
N ARG A 310 20.20 -17.20 9.17
CA ARG A 310 20.44 -18.57 9.66
C ARG A 310 19.73 -19.60 8.80
N HIS A 311 18.47 -19.36 8.44
CA HIS A 311 17.70 -20.28 7.60
C HIS A 311 18.26 -20.41 6.17
N GLN A 312 18.61 -19.31 5.51
CA GLN A 312 19.16 -19.34 4.15
C GLN A 312 20.53 -20.05 4.08
N ASN A 313 21.35 -19.94 5.13
CA ASN A 313 22.64 -20.63 5.21
C ASN A 313 22.53 -22.12 5.56
N LEU A 314 21.49 -22.53 6.29
CA LEU A 314 21.22 -23.94 6.56
C LEU A 314 20.71 -24.66 5.30
N GLU A 315 19.89 -23.99 4.49
CA GLU A 315 19.34 -24.55 3.25
C GLU A 315 20.32 -24.53 2.07
N ASN A 316 21.28 -23.58 2.06
CA ASN A 316 22.32 -23.46 1.04
C ASN A 316 23.70 -23.32 1.68
N PRO A 317 24.29 -24.41 2.23
CA PRO A 317 25.62 -24.33 2.79
C PRO A 317 26.63 -23.88 1.72
N PRO A 318 27.54 -22.94 2.03
CA PRO A 318 28.54 -22.50 1.07
C PRO A 318 29.39 -23.71 0.62
N LEU A 319 29.49 -23.92 -0.69
CA LEU A 319 30.21 -25.04 -1.31
C LEU A 319 31.74 -24.99 -1.12
N ASP A 320 32.27 -23.96 -0.44
CA ASP A 320 33.71 -23.81 -0.20
C ASP A 320 34.05 -23.87 1.29
N HIS A 321 34.89 -24.85 1.63
CA HIS A 321 35.46 -25.14 2.95
C HIS A 321 36.45 -24.07 3.48
N PHE A 322 36.35 -22.82 3.02
CA PHE A 322 37.27 -21.73 3.40
C PHE A 322 36.60 -20.53 4.11
N PHE A 323 35.27 -20.50 4.27
CA PHE A 323 34.56 -19.33 4.81
C PHE A 323 34.15 -19.40 6.30
N THR A 324 34.41 -20.50 7.00
CA THR A 324 33.96 -20.66 8.40
C THR A 324 34.81 -19.93 9.45
N HIS A 325 35.79 -19.08 9.08
CA HIS A 325 36.69 -18.44 10.05
C HIS A 325 36.69 -16.90 10.08
N SER A 326 35.79 -16.20 9.37
CA SER A 326 35.81 -14.71 9.36
C SER A 326 34.50 -14.00 9.67
N CYS A 327 33.46 -14.73 10.12
CA CYS A 327 32.26 -14.13 10.71
C CYS A 327 32.00 -14.68 12.12
N HIS A 328 33.02 -14.62 12.98
CA HIS A 328 32.80 -14.53 14.42
C HIS A 328 32.68 -13.04 14.76
N CYS A 329 31.53 -12.44 14.46
CA CYS A 329 31.17 -11.19 15.11
C CYS A 329 30.80 -11.56 16.54
N ALA A 330 31.64 -11.11 17.49
CA ALA A 330 31.41 -11.21 18.91
C ALA A 330 30.07 -10.54 19.26
N TYR A 331 29.03 -11.34 19.45
CA TYR A 331 27.94 -11.01 20.36
C TYR A 331 28.25 -11.80 21.62
N ASP A 332 28.69 -11.07 22.63
CA ASP A 332 29.09 -11.59 23.93
C ASP A 332 27.84 -12.15 24.64
N ASP A 333 27.69 -13.49 24.62
CA ASP A 333 26.79 -14.23 25.49
C ASP A 333 27.39 -14.22 26.91
N SER A 334 27.17 -13.13 27.64
CA SER A 334 27.46 -13.06 29.07
C SER A 334 26.26 -12.53 29.85
N LEU A 335 25.19 -13.32 29.87
CA LEU A 335 24.16 -13.27 30.90
C LEU A 335 23.56 -14.66 31.11
N HIS A 336 24.31 -15.55 31.78
CA HIS A 336 23.76 -16.59 32.64
C HIS A 336 24.83 -17.11 33.61
N PHE A 337 24.74 -16.66 34.86
CA PHE A 337 24.96 -17.46 36.07
C PHE A 337 23.97 -17.02 37.13
#